data_AF-A0A661QGR1-F1
#
_entry.id   AF-A0A661QGR1-F1
#
_cell.length_a   1.000
_cell.length_b   1.000
_cell.length_c   1.000
_cell.angle_alpha   90.00
_cell.angle_beta   90.00
_cell.angle_gamma   90.00
#
_symmetry.space_group_name_H-M   'P 1'
#
loop_
_entity.id
_entity.type
_entity.pdbx_description
1 polymer ?
#
loop_
_entity_poly.entity_id
_entity_poly.type
_entity_poly.pdbx_seq_one_letter_code
_entity_poly.pdbx_strand_id
1 'polypeptide(L)'
;MVLKYKLSERGSALVIALMIMVLLTLIGLGIARKTDTDVGVSKNDMFHKEAFYHADSGVYTVPKIISRCLVSGYEVPITGITYLGGSGTFYREIMGYDNHDSDKDARFTINGYNVDVDVNRTGQKNLAGG
;
A
#
# COMPACT_ATOMS: atom_id res chain seq x y z
N MET A 1 -52.51 60.19 10.21
CA MET A 1 -51.69 59.80 9.03
C MET A 1 -50.33 59.33 9.50
N VAL A 2 -50.18 58.07 9.93
CA VAL A 2 -48.87 57.39 10.03
C VAL A 2 -49.18 55.90 10.07
N LEU A 3 -48.57 55.11 9.17
CA LEU A 3 -48.24 53.66 9.29
C LEU A 3 -48.23 53.02 7.88
N LYS A 4 -47.16 53.26 7.12
CA LYS A 4 -46.90 52.51 5.87
C LYS A 4 -45.45 52.04 5.67
N TYR A 5 -44.59 52.09 6.71
CA TYR A 5 -43.16 51.80 6.55
C TYR A 5 -42.68 50.42 7.03
N LYS A 6 -43.46 49.66 7.82
CA LYS A 6 -42.98 48.39 8.43
C LYS A 6 -43.06 47.12 7.56
N LEU A 7 -43.79 47.13 6.44
CA LEU A 7 -43.92 45.92 5.59
C LEU A 7 -42.70 45.68 4.68
N SER A 8 -41.98 46.72 4.25
CA SER A 8 -40.81 46.56 3.37
C SER A 8 -39.57 46.01 4.07
N GLU A 9 -39.33 46.37 5.34
CA GLU A 9 -38.19 45.83 6.11
C GLU A 9 -38.26 44.32 6.29
N ARG A 10 -39.47 43.78 6.49
CA ARG A 10 -39.68 42.32 6.63
C ARG A 10 -39.41 41.56 5.33
N GLY A 11 -39.78 42.14 4.18
CA GLY A 11 -39.47 41.55 2.86
C GLY A 11 -37.98 41.64 2.53
N SER A 12 -37.36 42.79 2.81
CA SER A 12 -35.92 43.03 2.63
C SER A 12 -35.06 42.06 3.46
N ALA A 13 -35.40 41.86 4.73
CA ALA A 13 -34.67 40.93 5.61
C ALA A 13 -34.72 39.49 5.08
N LEU A 14 -35.84 39.07 4.50
CA LEU A 14 -36.00 37.73 3.93
C LEU A 14 -35.16 37.55 2.66
N VAL A 15 -35.07 38.57 1.80
CA VAL A 15 -34.22 38.55 0.61
C VAL A 15 -32.73 38.49 1.00
N ILE A 16 -32.31 39.27 1.99
CA ILE A 16 -30.92 39.26 2.49
C ILE A 16 -30.59 37.91 3.10
N ALA A 17 -31.49 37.33 3.90
CA ALA A 17 -31.30 35.99 4.48
C ALA A 17 -31.16 34.91 3.39
N LEU A 18 -31.96 34.98 2.33
CA LEU A 18 -31.84 34.08 1.17
C LEU A 18 -30.49 34.23 0.45
N MET A 19 -30.02 35.46 0.24
CA MET A 19 -28.72 35.69 -0.38
C MET A 19 -27.57 35.11 0.47
N ILE A 20 -27.61 35.32 1.79
CA ILE A 20 -26.62 34.76 2.72
C ILE A 20 -26.66 33.23 2.70
N MET A 21 -27.86 32.63 2.71
CA MET A 21 -28.02 31.18 2.61
C MET A 21 -27.42 30.63 1.31
N VAL A 22 -27.69 31.26 0.17
CA VAL A 22 -27.11 30.84 -1.12
C VAL A 22 -25.59 30.93 -1.11
N LEU A 23 -25.03 32.03 -0.58
CA LEU A 23 -23.58 32.20 -0.45
C LEU A 23 -22.95 31.12 0.44
N LEU A 24 -23.55 30.84 1.60
CA LEU A 24 -23.09 29.77 2.50
C LEU A 24 -23.17 28.39 1.84
N THR A 25 -24.20 28.14 1.04
CA THR A 25 -24.37 26.87 0.33
C THR A 25 -23.28 26.68 -0.75
N LEU A 26 -22.95 27.75 -1.48
CA LEU A 26 -21.87 27.72 -2.48
C LEU A 26 -20.50 27.49 -1.84
N ILE A 27 -20.23 28.14 -0.70
CA ILE A 27 -18.99 27.94 0.07
C ILE A 27 -18.93 26.50 0.61
N GLY A 28 -20.01 26.00 1.19
CA GLY A 28 -20.10 24.64 1.72
C GLY A 28 -19.87 23.57 0.65
N LEU A 29 -20.45 23.75 -0.55
CA LEU A 29 -20.25 22.84 -1.68
C LEU A 29 -18.79 22.85 -2.17
N GLY A 30 -18.15 24.03 -2.21
CA GLY A 30 -16.74 24.17 -2.59
C GLY A 30 -15.79 23.45 -1.65
N ILE A 31 -16.07 23.51 -0.33
CA ILE A 31 -15.30 22.79 0.70
C ILE A 31 -15.52 21.28 0.56
N ALA A 32 -16.78 20.82 0.45
CA ALA A 32 -17.10 19.40 0.32
C ALA A 32 -16.39 18.75 -0.87
N ARG A 33 -16.43 19.39 -2.05
CA ARG A 33 -15.76 18.88 -3.26
C ARG A 33 -14.24 18.79 -3.10
N LYS A 34 -13.62 19.77 -2.45
CA LYS A 34 -12.16 19.72 -2.17
C LYS A 34 -11.81 18.57 -1.22
N THR A 35 -12.56 18.40 -0.14
CA THR A 35 -12.33 17.33 0.84
C THR A 35 -12.42 15.95 0.21
N ASP A 36 -13.41 15.70 -0.65
CA ASP A 36 -13.56 14.41 -1.33
C ASP A 36 -12.36 14.11 -2.25
N THR A 37 -11.87 15.11 -2.98
CA THR A 37 -10.68 14.94 -3.84
C THR A 37 -9.39 14.74 -3.03
N ASP A 38 -9.22 15.47 -1.93
CA ASP A 38 -8.01 15.42 -1.11
C ASP A 38 -7.90 14.09 -0.34
N VAL A 39 -9.03 13.58 0.15
CA VAL A 39 -9.12 12.24 0.75
C VAL A 39 -8.81 11.15 -0.29
N GLY A 40 -9.29 11.31 -1.53
CA GLY A 40 -8.97 10.38 -2.62
C GLY A 40 -7.47 10.32 -2.92
N VAL A 41 -6.84 11.48 -3.07
CA VAL A 41 -5.40 11.59 -3.33
C VAL A 41 -4.58 11.05 -2.14
N SER A 42 -4.97 11.40 -0.92
CA SER A 42 -4.29 10.96 0.31
C SER A 42 -4.36 9.43 0.50
N LYS A 43 -5.50 8.81 0.17
CA LYS A 43 -5.63 7.35 0.19
C LYS A 43 -4.70 6.67 -0.80
N ASN A 44 -4.57 7.22 -2.00
CA ASN A 44 -3.68 6.66 -3.01
C ASN A 44 -2.20 6.79 -2.58
N ASP A 45 -1.81 7.94 -2.05
CA ASP A 45 -0.45 8.15 -1.52
C ASP A 45 -0.12 7.18 -0.37
N MET A 46 -1.07 6.98 0.56
CA MET A 46 -0.90 6.02 1.65
C MET A 46 -0.76 4.58 1.13
N PHE A 47 -1.59 4.17 0.17
CA PHE A 47 -1.51 2.83 -0.43
C PHE A 47 -0.17 2.59 -1.12
N HIS A 48 0.34 3.57 -1.86
CA HIS A 48 1.66 3.48 -2.49
C HIS A 48 2.78 3.34 -1.46
N LYS A 49 2.74 4.12 -0.37
CA LYS A 49 3.72 4.01 0.71
C LYS A 49 3.65 2.66 1.40
N GLU A 50 2.46 2.17 1.71
CA GLU A 50 2.26 0.87 2.35
C GLU A 50 2.80 -0.28 1.48
N ALA A 51 2.49 -0.27 0.18
CA ALA A 51 3.03 -1.24 -0.76
C ALA A 51 4.56 -1.19 -0.83
N PHE A 52 5.15 0.01 -0.81
CA PHE A 52 6.60 0.18 -0.78
C PHE A 52 7.23 -0.35 0.52
N TYR A 53 6.65 -0.03 1.68
CA TYR A 53 7.10 -0.54 2.98
C TYR A 53 7.03 -2.06 3.06
N HIS A 54 5.99 -2.67 2.49
CA HIS A 54 5.86 -4.11 2.39
C HIS A 54 6.94 -4.71 1.49
N ALA A 55 7.19 -4.13 0.31
CA ALA A 55 8.26 -4.58 -0.58
C ALA A 55 9.66 -4.47 0.08
N ASP A 56 9.94 -3.36 0.76
CA ASP A 56 11.21 -3.14 1.45
C ASP A 56 11.42 -4.14 2.60
N SER A 57 10.35 -4.52 3.29
CA SER A 57 10.40 -5.58 4.32
C SER A 57 10.88 -6.93 3.75
N GLY A 58 10.59 -7.22 2.48
CA GLY A 58 11.07 -8.42 1.78
C GLY A 58 12.59 -8.43 1.63
N VAL A 59 13.16 -7.27 1.31
CA VAL A 59 14.61 -7.08 1.11
C VAL A 59 15.41 -7.39 2.38
N TYR A 60 14.87 -7.12 3.57
CA TYR A 60 15.55 -7.42 4.84
C TYR A 60 15.30 -8.85 5.36
N THR A 61 14.16 -9.43 5.01
CA THR A 61 13.73 -10.72 5.55
C THR A 61 14.32 -11.89 4.76
N VAL A 62 14.27 -11.82 3.43
CA VAL A 62 14.67 -12.93 2.54
C VAL A 62 16.15 -13.27 2.61
N PRO A 63 17.11 -12.32 2.68
CA PRO A 63 18.52 -12.68 2.85
C PRO A 63 18.82 -13.49 4.12
N LYS A 64 18.06 -13.28 5.19
CA LYS A 64 18.19 -14.07 6.43
C LYS A 64 17.66 -15.49 6.25
N ILE A 65 16.59 -15.65 5.48
CA ILE A 65 16.04 -16.96 5.11
C ILE A 65 17.03 -17.72 4.24
N ILE A 66 17.57 -17.07 3.19
CA ILE A 66 18.62 -17.63 2.32
C ILE A 66 19.81 -18.09 3.16
N SER A 67 20.30 -17.23 4.07
CA SER A 67 21.45 -17.56 4.94
C SER A 67 21.17 -18.79 5.80
N ARG A 68 19.96 -18.92 6.36
CA ARG A 68 19.57 -20.10 7.15
C ARG A 68 19.51 -21.36 6.29
N CYS A 69 18.89 -21.29 5.11
CA CYS A 69 18.79 -22.44 4.21
C CYS A 69 20.17 -22.89 3.71
N LEU A 70 21.07 -21.94 3.44
CA LEU A 70 22.45 -22.22 3.04
C LEU A 70 23.23 -22.93 4.14
N VAL A 71 23.11 -22.48 5.40
CA VAL A 71 23.80 -23.09 6.54
C VAL A 71 23.24 -24.50 6.85
N SER A 72 21.94 -24.69 6.72
CA SER A 72 21.29 -25.98 7.01
C SER A 72 21.35 -26.98 5.86
N GLY A 73 21.52 -26.51 4.62
CA GLY A 73 21.55 -27.36 3.42
C GLY A 73 20.17 -27.80 2.91
N TYR A 74 19.09 -27.18 3.39
CA TYR A 74 17.71 -27.44 2.97
C TYR A 74 16.78 -26.27 3.36
N GLU A 75 15.54 -26.28 2.86
CA GLU A 75 14.49 -25.31 3.25
C GLU A 75 14.10 -25.49 4.72
N VAL A 76 14.60 -24.61 5.59
CA VAL A 76 14.31 -24.66 7.02
C VAL A 76 12.91 -24.08 7.26
N PRO A 77 11.96 -24.81 7.89
CA PRO A 77 10.68 -24.25 8.27
C PRO A 77 10.87 -23.07 9.24
N ILE A 78 10.41 -21.88 8.87
CA ILE A 78 10.49 -20.67 9.70
C ILE A 78 9.08 -20.19 9.98
N THR A 79 8.76 -19.96 11.26
CA THR A 79 7.46 -19.42 11.67
C THR A 79 7.19 -18.08 10.98
N GLY A 80 6.01 -17.96 10.36
CA GLY A 80 5.58 -16.73 9.66
C GLY A 80 6.10 -16.59 8.23
N ILE A 81 6.91 -17.54 7.75
CA ILE A 81 7.37 -17.62 6.36
C ILE A 81 6.78 -18.88 5.73
N THR A 82 6.28 -18.72 4.51
CA THR A 82 5.84 -19.83 3.66
C THR A 82 6.74 -19.88 2.44
N TYR A 83 7.40 -21.01 2.20
CA TYR A 83 8.03 -21.26 0.91
C TYR A 83 6.92 -21.55 -0.10
N LEU A 84 6.97 -20.84 -1.20
CA LEU A 84 6.05 -20.97 -2.31
C LEU A 84 6.72 -21.89 -3.35
N GLY A 85 5.94 -22.80 -3.95
CA GLY A 85 6.45 -23.84 -4.85
C GLY A 85 6.46 -25.24 -4.23
N GLY A 86 7.09 -26.18 -4.95
CA GLY A 86 7.31 -27.55 -4.46
C GLY A 86 8.35 -27.59 -3.36
N SER A 87 8.33 -28.60 -2.49
CA SER A 87 9.33 -28.70 -1.42
C SER A 87 10.76 -28.76 -1.98
N GLY A 88 11.63 -27.93 -1.44
CA GLY A 88 13.03 -27.83 -1.83
C GLY A 88 13.30 -26.99 -3.09
N THR A 89 12.28 -26.46 -3.77
CA THR A 89 12.43 -25.63 -4.99
C THR A 89 13.28 -24.39 -4.71
N PHE A 90 12.86 -23.58 -3.75
CA PHE A 90 13.59 -22.38 -3.34
C PHE A 90 15.06 -22.69 -3.00
N TYR A 91 15.32 -23.74 -2.21
CA TYR A 91 16.71 -24.11 -1.88
C TYR A 91 17.51 -24.54 -3.12
N ARG A 92 16.90 -25.26 -4.06
CA ARG A 92 17.57 -25.71 -5.28
C ARG A 92 17.86 -24.55 -6.24
N GLU A 93 16.94 -23.60 -6.37
CA GLU A 93 17.12 -22.39 -7.19
C GLU A 93 18.23 -21.49 -6.63
N ILE A 94 18.23 -21.21 -5.32
CA ILE A 94 19.29 -20.38 -4.71
C ILE A 94 20.66 -21.07 -4.76
N MET A 95 20.72 -22.41 -4.84
CA MET A 95 21.96 -23.16 -4.99
C MET A 95 22.40 -23.31 -6.45
N GLY A 96 21.51 -23.03 -7.41
CA GLY A 96 21.77 -23.18 -8.85
C GLY A 96 21.58 -24.61 -9.37
N TYR A 97 20.85 -25.47 -8.66
CA TYR A 97 20.45 -26.80 -9.14
C TYR A 97 19.29 -26.73 -10.12
N ASP A 98 18.34 -25.82 -9.86
CA ASP A 98 17.19 -25.54 -10.73
C ASP A 98 17.35 -24.15 -11.37
N ASN A 99 16.81 -23.97 -12.57
CA ASN A 99 16.78 -22.67 -13.23
C ASN A 99 15.75 -21.76 -12.53
N HIS A 100 16.02 -20.45 -12.53
CA HIS A 100 15.06 -19.43 -12.09
C HIS A 100 13.77 -19.52 -12.92
N ASP A 101 12.62 -19.39 -12.26
CA ASP A 101 11.30 -19.39 -12.88
C ASP A 101 10.53 -18.08 -12.59
N SER A 102 9.28 -17.98 -13.05
CA SER A 102 8.45 -16.78 -12.82
C SER A 102 7.64 -16.81 -11.53
N ASP A 103 7.66 -17.94 -10.83
CA ASP A 103 6.89 -18.15 -9.62
C ASP A 103 7.50 -17.32 -8.47
N LYS A 104 6.89 -17.39 -7.30
CA LYS A 104 7.36 -16.65 -6.12
C LYS A 104 7.92 -17.70 -5.18
N ASP A 105 8.90 -17.33 -4.36
CA ASP A 105 9.66 -18.32 -3.61
C ASP A 105 9.34 -18.25 -2.12
N ALA A 106 9.10 -17.04 -1.62
CA ALA A 106 8.84 -16.81 -0.21
C ALA A 106 7.68 -15.83 -0.03
N ARG A 107 6.78 -16.19 0.89
CA ARG A 107 5.67 -15.35 1.35
C ARG A 107 5.72 -15.15 2.85
N PHE A 108 5.43 -13.93 3.27
CA PHE A 108 5.10 -13.61 4.66
C PHE A 108 4.03 -12.53 4.70
N THR A 109 3.38 -12.38 5.84
CA THR A 109 2.24 -11.45 5.99
C THR A 109 2.62 -10.31 6.92
N ILE A 110 2.41 -9.07 6.47
CA ILE A 110 2.51 -7.85 7.28
C ILE A 110 1.15 -7.16 7.26
N ASN A 111 0.59 -6.88 8.45
CA ASN A 111 -0.69 -6.16 8.59
C ASN A 111 -1.84 -6.76 7.73
N GLY A 112 -1.84 -8.08 7.51
CA GLY A 112 -2.85 -8.77 6.71
C GLY A 112 -2.60 -8.78 5.19
N TYR A 113 -1.52 -8.15 4.72
CA TYR A 113 -1.09 -8.17 3.32
C TYR A 113 0.04 -9.16 3.10
N ASN A 114 0.00 -9.87 1.97
CA ASN A 114 1.06 -10.79 1.57
C ASN A 114 2.20 -10.00 0.94
N VAL A 115 3.41 -10.28 1.41
CA VAL A 115 4.66 -9.88 0.78
C VAL A 115 5.24 -11.12 0.12
N ASP A 116 5.19 -11.12 -1.21
CA ASP A 116 5.70 -12.20 -2.04
C ASP A 116 7.02 -11.77 -2.64
N VAL A 117 8.05 -12.60 -2.47
CA VAL A 117 9.40 -12.32 -2.95
C VAL A 117 9.85 -13.44 -3.87
N ASP A 118 10.45 -13.02 -4.97
CA ASP A 118 11.06 -13.82 -6.01
C ASP A 118 12.58 -13.59 -5.94
N VAL A 119 13.35 -14.67 -5.88
CA VAL A 119 14.79 -14.67 -5.71
C VAL A 119 15.45 -15.27 -6.94
N ASN A 120 15.95 -14.39 -7.79
CA ASN A 120 16.79 -14.81 -8.90
C ASN A 120 18.27 -14.81 -8.50
N ARG A 121 18.93 -15.96 -8.65
CA ARG A 121 20.38 -16.08 -8.54
C ARG A 121 21.06 -15.57 -9.81
N THR A 122 21.73 -14.41 -9.72
CA THR A 122 22.38 -13.76 -10.88
C THR A 122 23.80 -14.22 -11.22
N GLY A 123 24.39 -15.14 -10.44
CA GLY A 123 25.74 -15.64 -10.74
C GLY A 123 26.18 -16.87 -9.94
N GLN A 124 27.07 -17.66 -10.55
CA GLN A 124 27.79 -18.75 -9.92
C GLN A 124 29.21 -18.79 -10.49
N LYS A 125 30.21 -18.71 -9.60
CA LYS A 125 31.59 -19.02 -9.95
C LYS A 125 31.93 -20.33 -9.27
N ASN A 126 32.04 -21.38 -10.06
CA ASN A 126 32.54 -22.66 -9.56
C ASN A 126 33.98 -22.44 -9.09
N LEU A 127 34.23 -22.65 -7.80
CA LEU A 127 35.59 -22.76 -7.29
C LEU A 127 36.10 -24.12 -7.76
N ALA A 128 36.99 -24.11 -8.76
CA ALA A 128 37.70 -25.31 -9.15
C ALA A 128 38.60 -25.73 -7.98
N GLY A 129 38.15 -26.73 -7.23
CA GLY A 129 38.88 -27.29 -6.10
C GLY A 129 38.52 -28.74 -5.91
N GLY A 130 39.41 -29.63 -6.40
CA GLY A 130 39.60 -31.03 -5.97
C GLY A 130 38.43 -31.97 -6.16
#